data_AF-A0A7J3MZZ4-F1
#
_entry.id   AF-A0A7J3MZZ4-F1
#
_cell.length_a   1.000
_cell.length_b   1.000
_cell.length_c   1.000
_cell.angle_alpha   90.00
_cell.angle_beta   90.00
_cell.angle_gamma   90.00
#
_symmetry.space_group_name_H-M   'P 1'
#
loop_
_entity.id
_entity.type
_entity.pdbx_description
1 polymer ?
#
loop_
_entity_poly.entity_id
_entity_poly.type
_entity_poly.pdbx_seq_one_letter_code
_entity_poly.pdbx_strand_id
1 'polypeptide(L)'
;MSYGWEARWIRKRYKMGEGLEVETCQDLTSGLIVCPLCVDISHLCPSFAEPSTASVSIDAIFFFSSEDLFHHMKAHVKAGEWSKHISSEVEEEGEEYVEGEGEEDLATDDV
;
A
#
# COMPACT_ATOMS: atom_id res chain seq x y z
N MET A 1 -27.14 -0.56 10.09
CA MET A 1 -26.64 -0.64 8.70
C MET A 1 -25.18 -0.28 8.75
N SER A 2 -24.28 -1.20 8.41
CA SER A 2 -22.86 -0.91 8.29
C SER A 2 -22.61 -0.34 6.89
N TYR A 3 -22.23 0.94 6.81
CA TYR A 3 -21.79 1.57 5.56
C TYR A 3 -20.34 1.14 5.28
N GLY A 4 -20.17 -0.10 4.81
CA GLY A 4 -18.88 -0.64 4.40
C GLY A 4 -18.69 -0.51 2.90
N TRP A 5 -17.45 -0.29 2.45
CA TRP A 5 -17.12 -0.35 1.03
C TRP A 5 -17.12 -1.81 0.56
N GLU A 6 -18.03 -2.13 -0.36
CA GLU A 6 -18.07 -3.43 -1.05
C GLU A 6 -17.35 -3.33 -2.39
N ALA A 7 -16.04 -3.59 -2.38
CA ALA A 7 -15.22 -3.56 -3.58
C ALA A 7 -15.56 -4.72 -4.52
N ARG A 8 -15.56 -4.44 -5.82
CA ARG A 8 -15.80 -5.39 -6.92
C ARG A 8 -14.68 -5.26 -7.95
N TRP A 9 -13.65 -6.09 -7.79
CA TRP A 9 -12.43 -6.03 -8.58
C TRP A 9 -12.56 -6.78 -9.90
N ILE A 10 -12.30 -6.08 -11.01
CA ILE A 10 -12.19 -6.70 -12.35
C ILE A 10 -10.80 -6.48 -12.91
N ARG A 11 -10.28 -7.48 -13.62
CA ARG A 11 -9.00 -7.34 -14.31
C ARG A 11 -9.17 -6.49 -15.56
N LYS A 12 -8.33 -5.47 -15.70
CA LYS A 12 -8.39 -4.50 -16.80
C LYS A 12 -7.00 -4.17 -17.31
N ARG A 13 -6.91 -3.92 -18.61
CA ARG A 13 -5.68 -3.51 -19.29
C ARG A 13 -5.72 -2.02 -19.56
N TYR A 14 -4.71 -1.31 -19.09
CA TYR A 14 -4.52 0.12 -19.32
C TYR A 14 -3.38 0.32 -20.33
N LYS A 15 -3.64 1.17 -21.34
CA LYS A 15 -2.62 1.63 -22.28
C LYS A 15 -2.00 2.91 -21.73
N MET A 16 -0.71 2.85 -21.42
CA MET A 16 0.07 3.99 -20.91
C MET A 16 0.74 4.74 -22.07
N GLY A 17 1.12 6.00 -21.84
CA GLY A 17 1.56 6.98 -22.85
C GLY A 17 2.84 6.64 -23.64
N GLU A 18 3.48 5.49 -23.41
CA GLU A 18 4.73 5.07 -24.05
C GLU A 18 4.60 3.72 -24.76
N GLY A 19 3.37 3.30 -25.10
CA GLY A 19 3.10 2.00 -25.72
C GLY A 19 3.18 0.82 -24.73
N LEU A 20 3.31 1.11 -23.44
CA LEU A 20 3.25 0.12 -22.37
C LEU A 20 1.80 -0.24 -22.06
N GLU A 21 1.51 -1.53 -22.02
CA GLU A 21 0.23 -2.05 -21.57
C GLU A 21 0.41 -2.67 -20.19
N VAL A 22 -0.34 -2.17 -19.20
CA VAL A 22 -0.32 -2.67 -17.83
C VAL A 22 -1.64 -3.35 -17.53
N GLU A 23 -1.55 -4.56 -17.00
CA GLU A 23 -2.69 -5.31 -16.51
C GLU A 23 -2.79 -5.15 -14.99
N THR A 24 -3.96 -4.74 -14.51
CA THR A 24 -4.20 -4.57 -13.07
C THR A 24 -5.69 -4.74 -12.74
N CYS A 25 -6.05 -4.72 -11.46
CA CYS A 25 -7.44 -4.73 -11.01
C CYS A 25 -8.00 -3.31 -10.89
N GLN A 26 -9.27 -3.14 -11.30
CA GLN A 26 -10.06 -1.94 -11.05
C GLN A 26 -11.30 -2.31 -10.22
N ASP A 27 -11.59 -1.54 -9.18
CA ASP A 27 -12.86 -1.63 -8.48
C ASP A 27 -13.98 -1.01 -9.32
N LEU A 28 -15.02 -1.77 -9.61
CA LEU A 28 -16.20 -1.33 -10.33
C LEU A 28 -17.09 -0.40 -9.49
N THR A 29 -17.01 -0.48 -8.16
CA THR A 29 -17.86 0.32 -7.26
C THR A 29 -17.35 1.76 -7.16
N SER A 30 -16.06 1.94 -6.91
CA SER A 30 -15.41 3.25 -6.73
C SER A 30 -14.64 3.75 -7.94
N GLY A 31 -14.31 2.87 -8.90
CA GLY A 31 -13.42 3.17 -10.03
C GLY A 31 -11.93 3.13 -9.68
N LEU A 32 -11.58 2.85 -8.42
CA LEU A 32 -10.21 2.81 -7.93
C LEU A 32 -9.38 1.71 -8.61
N ILE A 33 -8.11 2.01 -8.85
CA ILE A 33 -7.15 1.15 -9.53
C ILE A 33 -6.06 0.77 -8.54
N VAL A 34 -5.61 -0.48 -8.55
CA VAL A 34 -4.48 -0.92 -7.71
C VAL A 34 -3.17 -0.98 -8.49
N CYS A 35 -2.05 -0.89 -7.79
CA CYS A 35 -0.73 -1.14 -8.37
C CYS A 35 -0.43 -2.64 -8.39
N PRO A 36 -0.13 -3.23 -9.56
CA PRO A 36 0.18 -4.67 -9.66
C PRO A 36 1.54 -5.05 -9.05
N LEU A 37 2.39 -4.07 -8.71
CA LEU A 37 3.66 -4.29 -8.02
C LEU A 37 3.49 -4.32 -6.49
N CYS A 38 2.44 -3.70 -5.96
CA CYS A 38 2.17 -3.60 -4.53
C CYS A 38 1.21 -4.69 -4.04
N VAL A 39 0.31 -5.13 -4.91
CA VAL A 39 -0.78 -6.06 -4.56
C VAL A 39 -0.77 -7.23 -5.55
N ASP A 40 -1.00 -8.44 -5.03
CA ASP A 40 -1.18 -9.61 -5.87
C ASP A 40 -2.52 -9.57 -6.61
N ILE A 41 -2.47 -9.12 -7.87
CA ILE A 41 -3.63 -9.03 -8.77
C ILE A 41 -4.21 -10.39 -9.15
N SER A 42 -3.47 -11.49 -9.00
CA SER A 42 -3.96 -12.84 -9.30
C SER A 42 -4.90 -13.33 -8.21
N HIS A 43 -4.60 -12.96 -6.96
CA HIS A 43 -5.49 -13.21 -5.84
C HIS A 43 -6.68 -12.24 -5.83
N LEU A 44 -6.44 -10.95 -6.10
CA LEU A 44 -7.47 -9.92 -6.02
C LEU A 44 -8.52 -10.03 -7.14
N CYS A 45 -8.08 -10.15 -8.40
CA CYS A 45 -8.95 -10.33 -9.56
C CYS A 45 -8.43 -11.46 -10.48
N PRO A 46 -8.82 -12.71 -10.23
CA PRO A 46 -8.28 -13.87 -10.96
C PRO A 46 -8.77 -13.93 -12.42
N SER A 47 -9.87 -13.24 -12.75
CA SER A 47 -10.51 -13.30 -14.07
C SER A 47 -10.74 -11.91 -14.65
N PHE A 48 -10.76 -11.83 -15.99
CA PHE A 48 -11.21 -10.67 -16.74
C PHE A 48 -12.72 -10.60 -16.90
N ALA A 49 -13.39 -11.74 -16.81
CA ALA A 49 -14.82 -11.86 -17.09
C ALA A 49 -15.68 -11.70 -15.84
N GLU A 50 -15.16 -12.09 -14.67
CA GLU A 50 -15.92 -12.14 -13.43
C GLU A 50 -15.31 -11.22 -12.37
N PRO A 51 -16.11 -10.31 -11.79
CA PRO A 51 -15.64 -9.46 -10.71
C PRO A 51 -15.48 -10.25 -9.42
N SER A 52 -14.42 -9.96 -8.69
CA SER A 52 -14.09 -10.56 -7.39
C SER A 52 -14.43 -9.60 -6.26
N THR A 53 -14.92 -10.12 -5.14
CA THR A 53 -15.15 -9.35 -3.90
C THR A 53 -14.04 -9.58 -2.87
N ALA A 54 -12.86 -10.01 -3.32
CA ALA A 54 -11.72 -10.24 -2.46
C ALA A 54 -11.38 -8.95 -1.68
N SER A 55 -11.14 -9.13 -0.38
CA SER A 55 -10.64 -8.06 0.47
C SER A 55 -9.20 -7.75 0.12
N VAL A 56 -8.89 -6.47 0.08
CA VAL A 56 -7.54 -5.95 -0.08
C VAL A 56 -6.99 -5.53 1.29
N SER A 57 -5.67 -5.59 1.47
CA SER A 57 -5.01 -5.14 2.70
C SER A 57 -5.38 -3.69 3.03
N ILE A 58 -5.49 -3.37 4.31
CA ILE A 58 -5.86 -2.02 4.80
C ILE A 58 -4.84 -0.96 4.33
N ASP A 59 -3.57 -1.35 4.22
CA ASP A 59 -2.48 -0.46 3.80
C ASP A 59 -2.31 -0.36 2.28
N ALA A 60 -3.24 -0.93 1.51
CA ALA A 60 -3.15 -0.88 0.05
C ALA A 60 -3.37 0.54 -0.46
N ILE A 61 -2.52 0.94 -1.39
CA ILE A 61 -2.61 2.23 -2.07
C ILE A 61 -3.46 2.08 -3.33
N PHE A 62 -4.44 2.97 -3.47
CA PHE A 62 -5.34 3.02 -4.61
C PHE A 62 -5.10 4.30 -5.43
N PHE A 63 -5.40 4.21 -6.74
CA PHE A 63 -5.20 5.28 -7.70
C PHE A 63 -6.51 5.61 -8.41
N PHE A 64 -6.73 6.90 -8.67
CA PHE A 64 -7.92 7.39 -9.37
C PHE A 64 -7.75 7.41 -10.90
N SER A 65 -6.50 7.47 -11.38
CA SER A 65 -6.19 7.52 -12.80
C SER A 65 -5.06 6.56 -13.18
N SER A 66 -5.01 6.21 -14.47
CA SER A 66 -3.91 5.42 -15.03
C SER A 66 -2.58 6.20 -15.05
N GLU A 67 -2.62 7.54 -15.12
CA GLU A 67 -1.42 8.39 -15.04
C GLU A 67 -0.79 8.35 -13.63
N ASP A 68 -1.61 8.41 -12.58
CA ASP A 68 -1.12 8.31 -11.20
C ASP A 68 -0.47 6.95 -10.94
N LEU A 69 -1.14 5.87 -11.39
CA LEU A 69 -0.59 4.53 -11.35
C LEU A 69 0.75 4.44 -12.09
N PHE A 70 0.83 5.03 -13.29
CA PHE A 70 2.05 5.02 -14.09
C PHE A 70 3.21 5.74 -13.40
N HIS A 71 2.97 6.92 -12.82
CA HIS A 71 3.99 7.65 -12.06
C HIS A 71 4.44 6.88 -10.83
N HIS A 72 3.52 6.22 -10.12
CA HIS A 72 3.84 5.37 -8.99
C HIS A 72 4.68 4.15 -9.40
N MET A 73 4.32 3.47 -10.48
CA MET A 73 5.10 2.36 -11.03
C MET A 73 6.51 2.80 -11.46
N LYS A 74 6.64 3.99 -12.07
CA LYS A 74 7.94 4.58 -12.41
C LYS A 74 8.78 4.86 -11.17
N ALA A 75 8.15 5.25 -10.06
CA ALA A 75 8.83 5.43 -8.78
C ALA A 75 9.36 4.10 -8.22
N HIS A 76 8.65 2.98 -8.37
CA HIS A 76 9.19 1.66 -8.01
C HIS A 76 10.47 1.31 -8.78
N VAL A 77 10.50 1.57 -10.09
CA VAL A 77 11.69 1.32 -10.91
C VAL A 77 12.86 2.18 -10.43
N LYS A 78 12.64 3.48 -10.25
CA LYS A 78 13.66 4.40 -9.73
C LYS A 78 14.10 4.04 -8.33
N ALA A 79 13.18 3.62 -7.46
CA ALA A 79 13.50 3.18 -6.10
C ALA A 79 14.33 1.89 -6.12
N GLY A 80 14.00 0.92 -6.97
CA GLY A 80 14.82 -0.28 -7.15
C GLY A 80 16.20 -0.01 -7.77
N GLU A 81 16.34 1.02 -8.59
CA GLU A 81 17.63 1.54 -9.06
C GLU A 81 18.38 2.30 -7.95
N TRP A 82 17.67 3.09 -7.15
CA TRP A 82 18.18 3.84 -6.01
C TRP A 82 18.62 2.92 -4.86
N SER A 83 17.93 1.81 -4.60
CA SER A 83 18.36 0.76 -3.67
C SER A 83 19.66 0.06 -4.09
N LYS A 84 20.00 0.08 -5.38
CA LYS A 84 21.34 -0.36 -5.85
C LYS A 84 22.42 0.68 -5.63
N HIS A 85 22.04 1.96 -5.52
CA HIS A 85 22.94 3.06 -5.22
C HIS A 85 23.03 3.38 -3.72
N ILE A 86 22.07 2.92 -2.91
CA ILE A 86 22.08 2.92 -1.43
C ILE A 86 22.20 1.48 -0.97
N SER A 87 23.39 0.94 -1.16
CA SER A 87 23.91 -0.17 -0.37
C SER A 87 25.29 0.25 0.08
N SER A 88 25.30 1.27 0.94
CA SER A 88 26.40 1.63 1.81
C SER A 88 25.73 2.37 2.97
N GLU A 89 25.90 1.84 4.17
CA GLU A 89 25.70 2.51 5.47
C GLU A 89 24.28 2.96 5.83
N VAL A 90 23.47 2.04 6.36
CA VAL A 90 22.95 2.13 7.74
C VAL A 90 22.84 0.70 8.26
N GLU A 91 23.86 0.30 9.02
CA GLU A 91 23.85 -0.89 9.87
C GLU A 91 22.93 -0.66 11.09
N GLU A 92 22.47 -1.78 11.64
CA GLU A 92 21.81 -2.02 12.93
C GLU A 92 21.82 -0.88 13.97
N GLU A 93 20.63 -0.52 14.45
CA GLU A 93 20.30 -0.34 15.88
C GLU A 93 18.81 -0.74 15.98
N GLY A 94 18.39 -1.86 16.59
CA GLY A 94 18.72 -2.27 17.95
C GLY A 94 18.23 -1.16 18.87
N GLU A 95 17.02 -1.19 19.41
CA GLU A 95 16.86 -1.41 20.85
C GLU A 95 15.38 -1.59 21.21
N GLU A 96 15.10 -2.76 21.77
CA GLU A 96 14.01 -3.07 22.67
C GLU A 96 14.29 -2.39 24.02
N TYR A 97 13.31 -1.66 24.58
CA TYR A 97 13.21 -1.49 26.03
C TYR A 97 11.74 -1.45 26.49
N VAL A 98 11.45 -2.30 27.46
CA VAL A 98 10.23 -2.44 28.25
C VAL A 98 10.55 -2.03 29.69
N GLU A 99 9.53 -1.56 30.42
CA GLU A 99 9.45 -1.19 31.86
C GLU A 99 10.19 0.10 32.26
N GLY A 100 9.62 1.04 33.02
CA GLY A 100 8.51 0.99 33.97
C GLY A 100 9.06 1.25 35.37
N GLU A 101 8.96 2.48 35.88
CA GLU A 101 9.18 2.96 37.27
C GLU A 101 9.03 4.51 37.20
N GLY A 102 8.16 5.25 37.89
CA GLY A 102 7.41 4.98 39.11
C GLY A 102 8.06 5.68 40.29
N GLU A 103 8.00 7.02 40.40
CA GLU A 103 8.22 7.73 41.68
C GLU A 103 7.64 9.16 41.63
N GLU A 104 6.51 9.32 42.31
CA GLU A 104 5.84 10.58 42.62
C GLU A 104 6.09 10.93 44.09
N ASP A 105 7.09 11.77 44.38
CA ASP A 105 7.29 12.29 45.73
C ASP A 105 6.38 13.51 45.97
N LEU A 106 5.19 13.23 46.51
CA LEU A 106 4.31 14.18 47.17
C LEU A 106 4.93 14.58 48.53
N ALA A 107 5.41 15.81 48.63
CA ALA A 107 5.82 16.41 49.90
C ALA A 107 4.61 16.69 50.80
N THR A 108 4.57 16.09 52.00
CA THR A 108 3.72 16.52 53.12
C THR A 108 4.55 16.67 54.39
N ASP A 109 4.16 17.70 55.17
CA ASP A 109 4.53 18.16 56.54
C ASP A 109 5.10 19.59 56.50
N ASP A 110 4.66 20.58 57.29
CA ASP A 110 3.73 20.65 58.43
C ASP A 110 3.50 22.14 58.77
N VAL A 111 2.26 22.53 59.16
CA VAL A 111 1.97 23.63 60.12
C VAL A 111 0.58 23.44 60.74
#